data_AF-A0A0N4Y3K7-F1
#
_entry.id   AF-A0A0N4Y3K7-F1
#
_cell.length_a   1.000
_cell.length_b   1.000
_cell.length_c   1.000
_cell.angle_alpha   90.00
_cell.angle_beta   90.00
_cell.angle_gamma   90.00
#
_symmetry.space_group_name_H-M   'P 1'
#
loop_
_entity.id
_entity.type
_entity.pdbx_description
1 polymer ?
#
loop_
_entity_poly.entity_id
_entity_poly.type
_entity_poly.pdbx_seq_one_letter_code
_entity_poly.pdbx_strand_id
1 'polypeptide(L)'
;MYYYQCERDGPYLKQRPKGCMSHDKRRQVPIGGTDDFGDYTYECRQKYDGTIQMCSVGCIHKGKHYKIGEQWPVRIRSASFSGKLLSRLLSFYLENPILLRAPLSVVRNANFPFLNLFCL
;
A
#
# COMPACT_ATOMS: atom_id res chain seq x y z
N MET A 1 9.49 13.38 2.67
CA MET A 1 10.51 14.45 2.66
C MET A 1 10.62 14.96 1.22
N TYR A 2 10.82 16.26 0.99
CA TYR A 2 10.92 16.86 -0.35
C TYR A 2 12.15 17.76 -0.46
N TYR A 3 12.54 18.13 -1.68
CA TYR A 3 13.69 18.98 -1.94
C TYR A 3 13.32 20.19 -2.80
N TYR A 4 14.01 21.29 -2.51
CA TYR A 4 13.90 22.54 -3.27
C TYR A 4 15.13 22.72 -4.15
N GLN A 5 14.91 23.40 -5.27
CA GLN A 5 15.99 23.89 -6.11
C GLN A 5 15.83 25.41 -6.26
N CYS A 6 16.95 26.12 -6.17
CA CYS A 6 16.98 27.54 -6.47
C CYS A 6 16.99 27.70 -7.99
N GLU A 7 15.98 28.39 -8.50
CA GLU A 7 15.87 28.73 -9.92
C GLU A 7 15.99 30.24 -10.08
N ARG A 8 16.62 30.66 -11.18
CA ARG A 8 16.77 32.08 -11.48
C ARG A 8 15.44 32.59 -12.07
N ASP A 9 14.86 33.60 -11.41
CA ASP A 9 13.61 34.26 -11.78
C ASP A 9 13.93 35.74 -12.04
N GLY A 10 14.42 36.02 -13.25
CA GLY A 10 14.95 37.32 -13.63
C GLY A 10 16.21 37.70 -12.82
N PRO A 11 16.23 38.86 -12.12
CA PRO A 11 17.35 39.27 -11.28
C PRO A 11 17.38 38.59 -9.90
N TYR A 12 16.34 37.82 -9.55
CA TYR A 12 16.23 37.16 -8.25
C TYR A 12 16.40 35.65 -8.37
N LEU A 13 16.72 35.01 -7.24
CA LEU A 13 16.70 33.55 -7.09
C LEU A 13 15.48 33.16 -6.28
N LYS A 14 14.66 32.27 -6.82
CA LYS A 14 13.46 31.76 -6.16
C LYS A 14 13.59 30.28 -5.88
N GLN A 15 13.28 29.88 -4.65
CA GLN A 15 13.22 28.46 -4.29
C GLN A 15 11.92 27.86 -4.81
N ARG A 16 12.03 26.81 -5.63
CA ARG A 16 10.90 26.04 -6.15
C ARG A 16 11.00 24.59 -5.72
N PRO A 17 9.90 23.97 -5.27
CA PRO A 17 9.91 22.58 -4.87
C PRO A 17 10.00 21.72 -6.14
N LYS A 18 10.97 20.79 -6.20
CA LYS A 18 11.27 20.02 -7.42
C LYS A 18 10.85 18.56 -7.35
N GLY A 19 10.71 18.03 -6.15
CA GLY A 19 10.29 16.65 -5.97
C GLY A 19 10.46 16.17 -4.55
N CYS A 20 10.30 14.86 -4.40
CA CYS A 20 10.35 14.15 -3.15
C CYS A 20 11.73 13.51 -2.97
N MET A 21 12.15 13.35 -1.74
CA MET A 21 13.22 12.41 -1.41
C MET A 21 12.59 11.03 -1.22
N SER A 22 13.23 10.02 -1.81
CA SER A 22 12.92 8.61 -1.59
C SER A 22 12.92 8.27 -0.09
N HIS A 23 12.23 7.20 0.27
CA HIS A 23 12.15 6.74 1.66
C HIS A 23 13.53 6.43 2.25
N ASP A 24 14.48 5.98 1.42
CA ASP A 24 15.88 5.75 1.79
C ASP A 24 16.72 7.03 1.95
N LYS A 25 16.14 8.21 1.65
CA LYS A 25 16.80 9.52 1.63
C LYS A 25 18.02 9.64 0.69
N ARG A 26 18.28 8.63 -0.13
CA ARG A 26 19.43 8.57 -1.07
C ARG A 26 19.09 9.07 -2.46
N ARG A 27 17.82 8.97 -2.87
CA ARG A 27 17.37 9.28 -4.23
C ARG A 27 16.38 10.42 -4.23
N GLN A 28 16.50 11.28 -5.24
CA GLN A 28 15.55 12.35 -5.53
C GLN A 28 14.55 11.83 -6.57
N VAL A 29 13.27 11.95 -6.26
CA VAL A 29 12.15 11.54 -7.11
C VAL A 29 11.49 12.82 -7.62
N PRO A 30 11.47 13.10 -8.93
CA PRO A 30 10.81 14.30 -9.46
C PRO A 30 9.30 14.23 -9.23
N ILE A 31 8.60 15.37 -9.31
CA ILE A 31 7.13 15.40 -9.28
C ILE A 31 6.58 14.55 -10.44
N GLY A 32 5.60 13.69 -10.15
CA GLY A 32 5.05 12.67 -11.05
C GLY A 32 5.91 11.41 -11.18
N GLY A 33 7.11 11.40 -10.59
CA GLY A 33 7.98 10.24 -10.55
C GLY A 33 7.52 9.21 -9.52
N THR A 34 7.79 7.94 -9.80
CA THR A 34 7.51 6.83 -8.89
C THR A 34 8.78 6.26 -8.28
N ASP A 35 8.63 5.69 -7.09
CA ASP A 35 9.70 4.99 -6.39
C ASP A 35 9.16 3.78 -5.64
N ASP A 36 9.89 2.67 -5.74
CA ASP A 36 9.53 1.42 -5.08
C ASP A 36 10.33 1.29 -3.78
N PHE A 37 9.62 1.02 -2.69
CA PHE A 37 10.23 0.81 -1.38
C PHE A 37 9.52 -0.30 -0.63
N GLY A 38 10.24 -1.40 -0.38
CA GLY A 38 9.67 -2.61 0.21
C GLY A 38 8.63 -3.24 -0.72
N ASP A 39 7.42 -3.46 -0.19
CA ASP A 39 6.29 -4.06 -0.91
C ASP A 39 5.31 -2.99 -1.45
N TYR A 40 5.74 -1.73 -1.58
CA TYR A 40 4.88 -0.62 -2.01
C TYR A 40 5.54 0.22 -3.10
N THR A 41 4.70 0.72 -4.00
CA THR A 41 5.06 1.72 -5.00
C THR A 41 4.52 3.07 -4.56
N TYR A 42 5.42 4.05 -4.50
CA TYR A 42 5.13 5.43 -4.14
C TYR A 42 5.23 6.34 -5.36
N GLU A 43 4.49 7.44 -5.35
CA GLU A 43 4.55 8.49 -6.36
C GLU A 43 4.69 9.85 -5.68
N CYS A 44 5.58 10.69 -6.20
CA CYS A 44 5.71 12.06 -5.72
C CYS A 44 4.66 12.94 -6.37
N ARG A 45 3.64 13.38 -5.62
CA ARG A 45 2.57 14.23 -6.15
C ARG A 45 2.57 15.61 -5.51
N GLN A 46 2.22 16.61 -6.31
CA GLN A 46 1.89 17.94 -5.82
C GLN A 46 0.38 18.00 -5.56
N LYS A 47 0.00 18.38 -4.35
CA LYS A 47 -1.39 18.62 -3.96
C LYS A 47 -1.87 19.98 -4.48
N TYR A 48 -3.18 20.19 -4.46
CA TYR A 48 -3.82 21.43 -4.93
C TYR A 48 -3.35 22.67 -4.14
N ASP A 49 -2.96 22.49 -2.89
CA ASP A 49 -2.41 23.52 -2.01
C ASP A 49 -0.95 23.90 -2.34
N GLY A 50 -0.36 23.25 -3.35
CA GLY A 50 1.02 23.45 -3.78
C GLY A 50 2.04 22.65 -2.98
N THR A 51 1.63 21.90 -1.94
CA THR A 51 2.53 21.05 -1.17
C THR A 51 2.91 19.80 -1.94
N ILE A 52 4.14 19.33 -1.75
CA ILE A 52 4.62 18.09 -2.36
C ILE A 52 4.65 16.98 -1.31
N GLN A 53 4.04 15.85 -1.63
CA GLN A 53 4.04 14.68 -0.76
C GLN A 53 4.31 13.40 -1.55
N MET A 54 4.96 12.45 -0.88
CA MET A 54 5.08 11.09 -1.38
C MET A 54 3.81 10.32 -1.03
N CYS A 55 3.12 9.79 -2.04
CA CYS A 55 1.82 9.13 -1.89
C CYS A 55 1.96 7.66 -2.32
N SER A 56 1.40 6.71 -1.58
CA SER A 56 1.42 5.31 -2.02
C SER A 56 0.38 5.10 -3.13
N VAL A 57 0.80 4.58 -4.27
CA VAL A 57 -0.04 4.39 -5.46
C VAL A 57 -0.23 2.93 -5.85
N GLY A 58 0.51 2.02 -5.23
CA GLY A 58 0.40 0.59 -5.49
C GLY A 58 1.17 -0.28 -4.51
N CYS A 59 1.03 -1.59 -4.71
CA CYS A 59 1.72 -2.63 -3.95
C CYS A 59 2.57 -3.47 -4.89
N ILE A 60 3.64 -4.05 -4.36
CA ILE A 60 4.55 -4.94 -5.08
C ILE A 60 4.38 -6.33 -4.48
N HIS A 61 4.00 -7.31 -5.31
CA HIS A 61 3.91 -8.70 -4.88
C HIS A 61 4.64 -9.60 -5.87
N LYS A 62 5.68 -10.30 -5.39
CA LYS A 62 6.56 -11.17 -6.19
C LYS A 62 7.14 -10.45 -7.41
N GLY A 63 7.58 -9.21 -7.23
CA GLY A 63 8.14 -8.37 -8.29
C GLY A 63 7.12 -7.87 -9.31
N LYS A 64 5.81 -8.07 -9.09
CA LYS A 64 4.75 -7.48 -9.91
C LYS A 64 4.10 -6.32 -9.17
N HIS A 65 3.88 -5.23 -9.90
CA HIS A 65 3.21 -4.05 -9.37
C HIS A 65 1.71 -4.19 -9.57
N TYR A 66 0.96 -3.85 -8.52
CA TYR A 66 -0.49 -3.84 -8.49
C TYR A 66 -0.95 -2.46 -8.10
N LYS A 67 -1.82 -1.88 -8.93
CA LYS A 67 -2.45 -0.60 -8.63
C LYS A 67 -3.53 -0.78 -7.57
N ILE A 68 -3.95 0.34 -6.99
CA ILE A 68 -5.08 0.38 -6.06
C ILE A 68 -6.32 -0.23 -6.75
N GLY A 69 -6.93 -1.22 -6.10
CA GLY A 69 -8.09 -1.96 -6.62
C GLY A 69 -7.73 -3.23 -7.39
N GLU A 70 -6.47 -3.41 -7.80
CA GLU A 70 -6.02 -4.67 -8.40
C GLU A 70 -5.73 -5.70 -7.31
N GLN A 71 -6.00 -6.97 -7.64
CA GLN A 71 -5.81 -8.09 -6.73
C GLN A 71 -4.94 -9.14 -7.40
N TRP A 72 -4.13 -9.84 -6.60
CA TRP A 72 -3.35 -10.97 -7.07
C TRP A 72 -3.95 -12.31 -6.62
N PRO A 73 -3.88 -13.35 -7.46
CA PRO A 73 -4.42 -14.65 -7.11
C PRO A 73 -3.60 -15.27 -5.97
N VAL A 74 -4.25 -15.42 -4.80
CA VAL A 74 -3.72 -16.27 -3.74
C VAL A 74 -3.96 -17.72 -4.16
N ARG A 75 -2.87 -18.49 -4.37
CA ARG A 75 -3.01 -19.95 -4.45
C ARG A 75 -3.36 -20.45 -3.06
N ILE A 76 -4.65 -20.50 -2.76
CA ILE A 76 -5.15 -21.30 -1.65
C ILE A 76 -4.90 -22.74 -2.09
N ARG A 77 -3.90 -23.42 -1.50
CA ARG A 77 -3.91 -24.88 -1.55
C ARG A 77 -5.20 -25.27 -0.83
N SER A 78 -6.22 -25.66 -1.58
CA SER A 78 -7.35 -26.36 -1.02
C SER A 78 -6.76 -27.55 -0.29
N ALA A 79 -6.68 -27.47 1.04
CA ALA A 79 -6.56 -28.68 1.83
C ALA A 79 -7.79 -29.50 1.43
N SER A 80 -7.56 -30.54 0.64
CA SER A 80 -8.55 -31.56 0.35
C SER A 80 -9.08 -32.01 1.70
N PHE A 81 -10.30 -31.58 2.04
CA PHE A 81 -10.98 -31.98 3.26
C PHE A 81 -11.34 -33.45 3.06
N SER A 82 -10.37 -34.33 3.32
CA SER A 82 -10.59 -35.77 3.33
C SER A 82 -11.57 -36.05 4.45
N GLY A 83 -12.79 -36.43 4.09
CA GLY A 83 -13.94 -36.63 4.97
C GLY A 83 -13.75 -37.79 5.95
N LYS A 84 -12.86 -37.63 6.94
CA LYS A 84 -12.69 -38.53 8.09
C LYS A 84 -12.26 -37.76 9.34
N LEU A 85 -13.04 -36.77 9.77
CA LEU A 85 -12.94 -36.26 11.16
C LEU A 85 -14.22 -35.57 11.64
N LEU A 86 -15.38 -36.10 11.27
CA LEU A 86 -16.69 -35.57 11.69
C LEU A 86 -17.03 -35.85 13.17
N SER A 87 -16.23 -36.61 13.94
CA SER A 87 -16.59 -36.98 15.32
C SER A 87 -15.81 -36.25 16.42
N ARG A 88 -14.77 -35.45 16.11
CA ARG A 88 -13.98 -34.72 17.12
C ARG A 88 -14.25 -33.22 17.22
N LEU A 89 -15.03 -32.65 16.28
CA LEU A 89 -15.34 -31.22 16.25
C LEU A 89 -16.56 -30.82 17.11
N LEU A 90 -17.37 -31.78 17.56
CA LEU A 90 -18.57 -31.49 18.36
C LEU A 90 -18.24 -31.09 19.81
N SER A 91 -17.07 -31.45 20.34
CA SER A 91 -16.68 -31.08 21.72
C SER A 91 -16.12 -29.66 21.84
N PHE A 92 -15.65 -29.06 20.75
CA PHE A 92 -15.12 -27.68 20.76
C PHE A 92 -16.21 -26.60 20.61
N TYR A 93 -17.45 -27.01 20.29
CA TYR A 93 -18.54 -26.11 19.93
C TYR A 93 -19.37 -25.58 21.11
N LEU A 94 -19.13 -26.07 22.34
CA LEU A 94 -19.96 -25.72 23.51
C LEU A 94 -19.33 -24.71 24.47
N GLU A 95 -18.07 -24.27 24.27
CA GLU A 95 -17.39 -23.35 25.21
C GLU A 95 -17.01 -21.97 24.62
N ASN A 96 -17.35 -21.65 23.36
CA ASN A 96 -17.05 -20.32 22.78
C ASN A 96 -18.12 -19.85 21.77
N PRO A 97 -19.11 -19.03 22.16
CA PRO A 97 -20.23 -18.64 21.31
C PRO A 97 -19.95 -17.49 20.31
N ILE A 98 -18.68 -17.15 20.00
CA ILE A 98 -18.37 -15.96 19.17
C ILE A 98 -18.11 -16.29 17.69
N LEU A 99 -18.02 -17.56 17.29
CA LEU A 99 -17.69 -17.95 15.90
C LEU A 99 -18.90 -18.39 15.08
N LEU A 100 -19.98 -17.59 15.10
CA LEU A 100 -21.10 -17.74 14.15
C LEU A 100 -21.31 -16.44 13.37
N ARG A 101 -20.48 -16.24 12.34
CA ARG A 101 -20.81 -15.61 11.04
C ARG A 101 -19.53 -15.23 10.28
N ALA A 102 -19.17 -16.04 9.28
CA ALA A 102 -18.92 -15.60 7.90
C ALA A 102 -18.29 -16.73 7.06
N PRO A 103 -19.00 -17.28 6.07
CA PRO A 103 -18.39 -17.77 4.85
C PRO A 103 -18.43 -16.62 3.83
N LEU A 104 -17.39 -15.80 3.78
CA LEU A 104 -17.20 -14.80 2.73
C LEU A 104 -15.73 -14.42 2.74
N SER A 105 -15.08 -14.63 1.60
CA SER A 105 -13.88 -13.89 1.18
C SER A 105 -12.90 -13.54 2.30
N VAL A 106 -11.90 -14.39 2.53
CA VAL A 106 -10.67 -13.95 3.22
C VAL A 106 -9.95 -12.99 2.27
N VAL A 107 -10.50 -11.78 2.19
CA VAL A 107 -9.80 -10.55 1.90
C VAL A 107 -8.76 -10.48 3.01
N ARG A 108 -7.56 -11.01 2.75
CA ARG A 108 -6.40 -10.41 3.39
C ARG A 108 -6.33 -9.01 2.80
N ASN A 109 -7.09 -8.13 3.46
CA ASN A 109 -6.73 -6.74 3.61
C ASN A 109 -5.23 -6.79 3.84
N ALA A 110 -4.44 -6.45 2.82
CA ALA A 110 -3.24 -5.70 3.10
C ALA A 110 -3.79 -4.56 3.93
N ASN A 111 -3.61 -4.70 5.24
CA ASN A 111 -4.10 -3.79 6.24
C ASN A 111 -3.79 -2.41 5.64
N PHE A 112 -4.84 -1.64 5.35
CA PHE A 112 -4.72 -0.23 5.01
C PHE A 112 -4.85 0.50 6.35
N PRO A 113 -3.90 0.44 7.31
CA PRO A 113 -4.05 1.16 8.57
C PRO A 113 -3.78 2.66 8.39
N PHE A 114 -3.82 3.18 7.16
CA PHE A 114 -3.68 4.60 6.89
C PHE A 114 -4.64 5.01 5.77
N LEU A 115 -5.91 5.20 6.11
CA LEU A 115 -6.84 6.00 5.31
C LEU A 115 -6.35 7.46 5.05
N ASN A 116 -5.16 7.84 5.55
CA ASN A 116 -4.51 9.13 5.32
C ASN A 116 -3.28 9.06 4.38
N LEU A 117 -2.96 7.91 3.75
CA LEU A 117 -1.81 7.77 2.85
C LEU A 117 -2.14 7.86 1.34
N PHE A 118 -3.41 8.01 1.02
CA PHE A 118 -3.83 8.39 -0.33
C PHE A 118 -3.95 9.91 -0.37
N CYS A 119 -3.13 10.54 -1.20
CA CYS A 119 -3.29 11.96 -1.54
C CYS A 119 -4.54 12.12 -2.39
N LEU A 120 -5.70 12.20 -1.72
CA LEU A 120 -6.92 12.82 -2.21
C LEU A 120 -6.83 14.34 -2.02
#